data_AF-A0A3Q0IYJ0-F1
#
_entry.id   AF-A0A3Q0IYJ0-F1
#
_cell.length_a   1.000
_cell.length_b   1.000
_cell.length_c   1.000
_cell.angle_alpha   90.00
_cell.angle_beta   90.00
_cell.angle_gamma   90.00
#
_symmetry.space_group_name_H-M   'P 1'
#
loop_
_entity.id
_entity.type
_entity.pdbx_description
1 polymer ?
#
loop_
_entity_poly.entity_id
_entity_poly.type
_entity_poly.pdbx_seq_one_letter_code
_entity_poly.pdbx_strand_id
1 'polypeptide(L)'
;MNQDKGADISPRRPIHPGRESTDEGYETRQPRSVGRSEVQTFHRAVLYILGEKAQMKGMKPDSILKTDYIPVEYADIRHTKAAFKKLMRACIPSRTNAEPDQTFLKQIESSQWLQQIQNIMQLSGAVVDLLDVQGSSVMLCLEDGWDITCQLSSLAQLCLDPYYRTLEGFRVLVEKEWIAFGHRFSHRSNLNVHSPASGFTPTFLQFLDAVHQSIPDAFSYVLEEIHRLESELGLLPQKWKMLWDKLELPTTDSLTLISL
;
A
#
# COMPACT_ATOMS: atom_id res chain seq x y z
N MET A 1 -14.93 82.50 10.79
CA MET A 1 -15.30 83.83 10.30
C MET A 1 -14.40 84.15 9.12
N ASN A 2 -15.00 84.24 7.92
CA ASN A 2 -14.58 84.94 6.69
C ASN A 2 -13.13 84.80 6.18
N GLN A 3 -12.95 84.24 4.97
CA GLN A 3 -12.72 84.98 3.68
C GLN A 3 -11.26 85.49 3.59
N ASP A 4 -10.57 85.62 2.47
CA ASP A 4 -10.83 85.49 1.05
C ASP A 4 -9.44 85.50 0.35
N LYS A 5 -9.38 85.02 -0.90
CA LYS A 5 -8.61 85.53 -2.07
C LYS A 5 -7.18 86.09 -1.87
N GLY A 6 -6.21 85.82 -2.74
CA GLY A 6 -6.28 85.46 -4.15
C GLY A 6 -4.84 85.44 -4.72
N ALA A 7 -4.70 84.81 -5.88
CA ALA A 7 -3.44 84.67 -6.59
C ALA A 7 -2.96 85.99 -7.18
N ASP A 8 -1.65 86.23 -7.14
CA ASP A 8 -0.97 87.26 -7.94
C ASP A 8 -0.16 86.59 -9.04
N ILE A 9 -0.33 87.15 -10.24
CA ILE A 9 0.21 86.71 -11.52
C ILE A 9 1.28 87.71 -11.87
N SER A 10 2.51 87.27 -12.14
CA SER A 10 3.36 88.03 -13.06
C SER A 10 4.50 87.21 -13.66
N PRO A 11 4.96 87.61 -14.86
CA PRO A 11 5.15 86.69 -15.98
C PRO A 11 6.62 86.57 -16.37
N ARG A 12 7.05 85.42 -16.90
CA ARG A 12 8.29 85.35 -17.70
C ARG A 12 8.21 84.27 -18.77
N ARG A 13 8.64 84.65 -19.97
CA ARG A 13 9.07 83.79 -21.09
C ARG A 13 10.21 84.57 -21.78
N PRO A 14 10.98 83.96 -22.69
CA PRO A 14 11.50 82.58 -22.81
C PRO A 14 13.07 82.63 -22.93
N ILE A 15 13.84 81.56 -23.15
CA ILE A 15 14.17 80.93 -24.45
C ILE A 15 15.25 79.84 -24.22
N HIS A 16 14.98 78.62 -24.75
CA HIS A 16 15.79 77.53 -25.38
C HIS A 16 17.33 77.37 -25.17
N PRO A 17 17.98 76.26 -25.62
CA PRO A 17 17.54 74.89 -26.00
C PRO A 17 18.41 73.75 -25.39
N GLY A 18 18.11 72.47 -25.69
CA GLY A 18 19.10 71.37 -25.69
C GLY A 18 18.65 70.06 -25.03
N ARG A 19 18.74 68.95 -25.77
CA ARG A 19 18.31 67.58 -25.42
C ARG A 19 19.29 66.87 -24.48
N GLU A 20 18.80 66.09 -23.50
CA GLU A 20 18.91 64.61 -23.41
C GLU A 20 18.20 64.02 -22.17
N SER A 21 17.62 62.82 -22.37
CA SER A 21 17.22 61.71 -21.46
C SER A 21 16.43 61.91 -20.15
N THR A 22 15.23 61.28 -20.09
CA THR A 22 14.78 60.14 -19.23
C THR A 22 13.24 60.08 -19.29
N ASP A 23 12.67 59.04 -19.91
CA ASP A 23 12.02 57.87 -19.25
C ASP A 23 10.96 58.25 -18.19
N GLU A 24 9.69 58.06 -18.52
CA GLU A 24 8.69 57.29 -17.75
C GLU A 24 7.28 57.46 -18.36
N GLY A 25 6.68 56.32 -18.72
CA GLY A 25 5.46 56.18 -19.50
C GLY A 25 4.18 56.19 -18.67
N TYR A 26 3.12 56.68 -19.30
CA TYR A 26 1.77 56.83 -18.77
C TYR A 26 1.09 55.47 -18.50
N GLU A 27 0.61 55.30 -17.27
CA GLU A 27 -0.14 54.13 -16.81
C GLU A 27 -1.63 54.25 -17.18
N THR A 28 -2.11 53.36 -18.05
CA THR A 28 -3.54 53.24 -18.40
C THR A 28 -4.13 52.05 -17.64
N ARG A 29 -5.12 52.32 -16.79
CA ARG A 29 -5.79 51.33 -15.92
C ARG A 29 -6.42 50.17 -16.70
N GLN A 30 -6.03 48.94 -16.39
CA GLN A 30 -6.69 47.71 -16.83
C GLN A 30 -7.84 47.30 -15.88
N PRO A 31 -8.90 46.61 -16.37
CA PRO A 31 -9.99 46.14 -15.53
C PRO A 31 -9.52 44.98 -14.64
N ARG A 32 -9.99 44.96 -13.39
CA ARG A 32 -9.68 43.92 -12.38
C ARG A 32 -10.04 42.54 -12.93
N SER A 33 -9.03 41.68 -13.08
CA SER A 33 -9.21 40.26 -13.36
C SER A 33 -9.97 39.61 -12.19
N VAL A 34 -11.21 39.22 -12.44
CA VAL A 34 -11.91 38.24 -11.59
C VAL A 34 -11.07 36.98 -11.58
N GLY A 35 -10.66 36.54 -10.39
CA GLY A 35 -9.82 35.37 -10.19
C GLY A 35 -10.44 34.17 -10.91
N ARG A 36 -9.81 33.76 -12.00
CA ARG A 36 -10.06 32.46 -12.61
C ARG A 36 -9.56 31.46 -11.56
N SER A 37 -10.44 30.75 -10.87
CA SER A 37 -10.00 29.57 -10.14
C SER A 37 -9.36 28.68 -11.21
N GLU A 38 -8.05 28.52 -11.15
CA GLU A 38 -7.39 27.46 -11.89
C GLU A 38 -8.09 26.17 -11.47
N VAL A 39 -8.92 25.64 -12.36
CA VAL A 39 -9.27 24.23 -12.27
C VAL A 39 -7.92 23.55 -12.43
N GLN A 40 -7.34 23.08 -11.32
CA GLN A 40 -6.21 22.17 -11.38
C GLN A 40 -6.69 21.01 -12.21
N THR A 41 -6.34 21.01 -13.50
CA THR A 41 -6.46 19.83 -14.34
C THR A 41 -5.58 18.80 -13.67
N PHE A 42 -6.20 17.87 -12.94
CA PHE A 42 -5.53 16.70 -12.41
C PHE A 42 -4.98 15.94 -13.62
N HIS A 43 -3.69 16.13 -13.89
CA HIS A 43 -3.04 15.44 -14.98
C HIS A 43 -2.85 13.99 -14.54
N ARG A 44 -3.64 13.10 -15.14
CA ARG A 44 -3.46 11.64 -14.99
C ARG A 44 -2.03 11.27 -15.38
N ALA A 45 -1.30 10.63 -14.47
CA ALA A 45 -0.01 10.04 -14.77
C ALA A 45 -0.20 8.74 -15.55
N VAL A 46 0.72 8.41 -16.45
CA VAL A 46 0.71 7.12 -17.16
C VAL A 46 1.28 6.01 -16.28
N LEU A 47 2.16 6.37 -15.35
CA LEU A 47 2.79 5.47 -14.38
C LEU A 47 2.72 6.06 -12.99
N TYR A 48 2.20 5.29 -12.04
CA TYR A 48 2.26 5.59 -10.61
C TYR A 48 3.29 4.68 -9.94
N ILE A 49 4.20 5.27 -9.17
CA ILE A 49 5.17 4.53 -8.37
C ILE A 49 4.76 4.62 -6.91
N LEU A 50 4.38 3.49 -6.31
CA LEU A 50 4.09 3.40 -4.88
C LEU A 50 5.37 2.98 -4.16
N GLY A 51 5.80 3.75 -3.16
CA GLY A 51 7.01 3.42 -2.42
C GLY A 51 7.10 4.06 -1.04
N GLU A 52 8.19 3.77 -0.33
CA GLU A 52 8.46 4.37 0.97
C GLU A 52 8.90 5.84 0.84
N LYS A 53 8.34 6.72 1.68
CA LYS A 53 8.67 8.16 1.73
C LYS A 53 10.18 8.46 1.85
N ALA A 54 10.94 7.57 2.48
CA ALA A 54 12.40 7.73 2.60
C ALA A 54 13.12 7.61 1.26
N GLN A 55 12.65 6.72 0.37
CA GLN A 55 13.22 6.48 -0.95
C GLN A 55 12.91 7.62 -1.94
N MET A 56 12.03 8.55 -1.56
CA MET A 56 11.65 9.69 -2.39
C MET A 56 12.62 10.86 -2.43
N LYS A 57 13.55 10.92 -1.48
CA LYS A 57 14.52 12.01 -1.42
C LYS A 57 15.50 11.89 -2.59
N GLY A 58 15.14 12.41 -3.75
CA GLY A 58 15.99 12.45 -4.94
C GLY A 58 15.28 12.13 -6.26
N MET A 59 14.07 11.55 -6.21
CA MET A 59 13.29 11.33 -7.43
C MET A 59 12.65 12.64 -7.87
N LYS A 60 13.14 13.20 -8.98
CA LYS A 60 12.45 14.29 -9.67
C LYS A 60 11.42 13.65 -10.61
N PRO A 61 10.13 14.03 -10.56
CA PRO A 61 9.17 13.57 -11.54
C PRO A 61 9.68 13.97 -12.93
N ASP A 62 9.94 12.97 -13.77
CA ASP A 62 10.38 13.22 -15.14
C ASP A 62 9.18 13.76 -15.91
N SER A 63 9.25 15.05 -16.27
CA SER A 63 8.18 15.76 -16.97
C SER A 63 7.84 15.11 -18.31
N ILE A 64 8.77 14.32 -18.87
CA ILE A 64 8.62 13.65 -20.16
C ILE A 64 7.76 12.37 -20.03
N LEU A 65 7.91 11.64 -18.92
CA LEU A 65 7.27 10.32 -18.73
C LEU A 65 5.89 10.37 -18.06
N LYS A 66 5.40 11.54 -17.63
CA LYS A 66 4.12 11.68 -16.88
C LYS A 66 4.03 10.64 -15.75
N THR A 67 5.06 10.58 -14.92
CA THR A 67 5.15 9.65 -13.79
C THR A 67 4.85 10.39 -12.50
N ASP A 68 3.94 9.84 -11.70
CA ASP A 68 3.64 10.33 -10.36
C ASP A 68 4.08 9.33 -9.31
N TYR A 69 4.41 9.85 -8.13
CA TYR A 69 4.78 9.01 -7.00
C TYR A 69 3.78 9.14 -5.86
N ILE A 70 3.44 8.01 -5.26
CA ILE A 70 2.53 7.91 -4.13
C ILE A 70 3.30 7.31 -2.94
N PRO A 71 3.59 8.11 -1.89
CA PRO A 71 4.19 7.57 -0.69
C PRO A 71 3.19 6.66 0.02
N VAL A 72 3.63 5.48 0.40
CA VAL A 72 2.82 4.52 1.16
C VAL A 72 3.47 4.24 2.51
N GLU A 73 2.62 4.00 3.51
CA GLU A 73 3.02 3.62 4.85
C GLU A 73 2.42 2.24 5.18
N TYR A 74 3.23 1.36 5.75
CA TYR A 74 2.80 0.02 6.15
C TYR A 74 3.59 -0.44 7.37
N ALA A 75 3.08 -1.48 8.03
CA ALA A 75 3.73 -2.06 9.19
C ALA A 75 4.88 -2.98 8.76
N ASP A 76 6.10 -2.69 9.22
CA ASP A 76 7.24 -3.57 8.99
C ASP A 76 7.06 -4.94 9.67
N ILE A 77 7.96 -5.88 9.37
CA ILE A 77 7.96 -7.24 9.93
C ILE A 77 7.93 -7.24 11.47
N ARG A 78 8.59 -6.29 12.14
CA ARG A 78 8.65 -6.24 13.61
C ARG A 78 7.31 -5.82 14.18
N HIS A 79 6.67 -4.81 13.61
CA HIS A 79 5.33 -4.36 14.00
C HIS A 79 4.28 -5.44 13.73
N THR A 80 4.40 -6.15 12.61
CA THR A 80 3.53 -7.27 12.24
C THR A 80 3.63 -8.42 13.26
N LYS A 81 4.85 -8.81 13.66
CA LYS A 81 5.07 -9.80 14.74
C LYS A 81 4.44 -9.37 16.07
N ALA A 82 4.65 -8.11 16.45
CA ALA A 82 4.12 -7.57 17.69
C ALA A 82 2.58 -7.57 17.70
N ALA A 83 1.97 -7.17 16.59
CA ALA A 83 0.52 -7.14 16.43
C ALA A 83 -0.08 -8.54 16.57
N PHE A 84 0.48 -9.52 15.86
CA PHE A 84 0.01 -10.90 15.94
C PHE A 84 0.16 -11.51 17.33
N LYS A 85 1.28 -11.25 18.03
CA LYS A 85 1.48 -11.71 19.41
C LYS A 85 0.41 -11.14 20.36
N LYS A 86 0.01 -9.87 20.17
CA LYS A 86 -1.08 -9.25 20.95
C LYS A 86 -2.44 -9.85 20.60
N LEU A 87 -2.71 -10.07 19.32
CA LEU A 87 -3.92 -10.74 18.84
C LEU A 87 -4.07 -12.13 19.48
N MET A 88 -3.02 -12.95 19.40
CA MET A 88 -3.03 -14.30 19.98
C MET A 88 -3.24 -14.29 21.49
N ARG A 89 -2.69 -13.30 22.21
CA ARG A 89 -2.93 -13.13 23.65
C ARG A 89 -4.39 -12.76 23.97
N ALA A 90 -5.03 -11.99 23.11
CA ALA A 90 -6.45 -11.63 23.26
C ALA A 90 -7.36 -12.84 23.00
N CYS A 91 -7.06 -13.63 21.96
CA CYS A 91 -7.86 -14.80 21.57
C CYS A 91 -7.64 -16.03 22.46
N ILE A 92 -6.43 -16.21 22.98
CA ILE A 92 -6.04 -17.36 23.81
C ILE A 92 -5.33 -16.83 25.07
N PRO A 93 -6.07 -16.23 26.02
CA PRO A 93 -5.46 -15.64 27.20
C PRO A 93 -4.93 -16.74 28.13
N SER A 94 -3.68 -16.60 28.58
CA SER A 94 -3.08 -17.55 29.54
C SER A 94 -3.64 -17.42 30.96
N ARG A 95 -4.43 -16.38 31.25
CA ARG A 95 -5.07 -16.11 32.54
C ARG A 95 -6.49 -15.59 32.29
N THR A 96 -7.45 -16.05 33.08
CA THR A 96 -8.87 -15.70 32.96
C THR A 96 -9.24 -14.37 33.63
N ASN A 97 -8.34 -13.78 34.42
CA ASN A 97 -8.56 -12.50 35.08
C ASN A 97 -8.25 -11.36 34.10
N ALA A 98 -9.24 -10.95 33.32
CA ALA A 98 -9.20 -9.68 32.60
C ALA A 98 -9.38 -8.54 33.62
N GLU A 99 -8.45 -7.58 33.65
CA GLU A 99 -8.68 -6.31 34.33
C GLU A 99 -10.00 -5.71 33.81
N PRO A 100 -10.85 -5.12 34.67
CA PRO A 100 -12.18 -4.65 34.28
C PRO A 100 -12.19 -3.72 33.05
N ASP A 101 -11.11 -2.95 32.87
CA ASP A 101 -10.94 -2.03 31.74
C ASP A 101 -10.41 -2.65 30.45
N GLN A 102 -9.95 -3.92 30.47
CA GLN A 102 -9.39 -4.62 29.31
C GLN A 102 -10.35 -5.67 28.75
N THR A 103 -11.43 -5.21 28.13
CA THR A 103 -12.36 -6.08 27.41
C THR A 103 -11.68 -6.74 26.21
N PHE A 104 -12.21 -7.89 25.76
CA PHE A 104 -11.73 -8.58 24.56
C PHE A 104 -11.61 -7.64 23.35
N LEU A 105 -12.64 -6.84 23.07
CA LEU A 105 -12.64 -5.90 21.95
C LEU A 105 -11.52 -4.85 22.06
N LYS A 106 -11.27 -4.30 23.25
CA LYS A 106 -10.14 -3.38 23.48
C LYS A 106 -8.80 -4.07 23.28
N GLN A 107 -8.67 -5.34 23.67
CA GLN A 107 -7.46 -6.12 23.45
C GLN A 107 -7.22 -6.36 21.95
N ILE A 108 -8.27 -6.71 21.18
CA ILE A 108 -8.22 -6.84 19.71
C ILE A 108 -7.82 -5.51 19.07
N GLU A 109 -8.44 -4.39 19.46
CA GLU A 109 -8.10 -3.06 18.96
C GLU A 109 -6.62 -2.70 19.27
N SER A 110 -6.18 -2.93 20.51
CA SER A 110 -4.80 -2.68 20.95
C SER A 110 -3.74 -3.55 20.24
N SER A 111 -4.17 -4.66 19.62
CA SER A 111 -3.30 -5.51 18.82
C SER A 111 -2.86 -4.82 17.54
N GLN A 112 -3.67 -3.91 17.00
CA GLN A 112 -3.47 -3.27 15.68
C GLN A 112 -3.49 -4.25 14.50
N TRP A 113 -3.86 -5.52 14.71
CA TRP A 113 -3.92 -6.52 13.63
C TRP A 113 -4.93 -6.10 12.56
N LEU A 114 -6.18 -5.85 12.96
CA LEU A 114 -7.25 -5.45 12.03
C LEU A 114 -6.92 -4.12 11.32
N GLN A 115 -6.22 -3.20 11.99
CA GLN A 115 -5.76 -1.95 11.37
C GLN A 115 -4.72 -2.20 10.28
N GLN A 116 -3.82 -3.17 10.47
CA GLN A 116 -2.85 -3.56 9.44
C GLN A 116 -3.53 -4.26 8.27
N ILE A 117 -4.50 -5.16 8.53
CA ILE A 117 -5.30 -5.81 7.47
C ILE A 117 -6.06 -4.76 6.65
N GLN A 118 -6.71 -3.80 7.31
CA GLN A 118 -7.38 -2.68 6.65
C GLN A 118 -6.41 -1.89 5.77
N ASN A 119 -5.23 -1.55 6.27
CA ASN A 119 -4.25 -0.78 5.52
C ASN A 119 -3.76 -1.54 4.27
N ILE A 120 -3.47 -2.83 4.40
CA ILE A 120 -3.08 -3.69 3.26
C ILE A 120 -4.20 -3.69 2.20
N MET A 121 -5.45 -3.88 2.60
CA MET A 121 -6.58 -3.85 1.68
C MET A 121 -6.78 -2.48 1.01
N GLN A 122 -6.61 -1.39 1.75
CA GLN A 122 -6.73 -0.03 1.20
C GLN A 122 -5.63 0.26 0.17
N LEU A 123 -4.39 -0.13 0.45
CA LEU A 123 -3.28 0.03 -0.48
C LEU A 123 -3.49 -0.81 -1.74
N SER A 124 -3.94 -2.06 -1.62
CA SER A 124 -4.32 -2.89 -2.76
C SER A 124 -5.49 -2.29 -3.55
N GLY A 125 -6.51 -1.77 -2.87
CA GLY A 125 -7.63 -1.08 -3.51
C GLY A 125 -7.18 0.15 -4.31
N ALA A 126 -6.24 0.93 -3.78
CA ALA A 126 -5.65 2.03 -4.52
C ALA A 126 -4.92 1.54 -5.79
N VAL A 127 -4.18 0.43 -5.72
CA VAL A 127 -3.56 -0.19 -6.91
C VAL A 127 -4.61 -0.59 -7.94
N VAL A 128 -5.73 -1.18 -7.50
CA VAL A 128 -6.87 -1.56 -8.36
C VAL A 128 -7.46 -0.33 -9.05
N ASP A 129 -7.74 0.74 -8.31
CA ASP A 129 -8.32 1.97 -8.87
C ASP A 129 -7.40 2.62 -9.90
N LEU A 130 -6.08 2.64 -9.65
CA LEU A 130 -5.10 3.19 -10.60
C LEU A 130 -5.04 2.36 -11.89
N LEU A 131 -5.17 1.03 -11.80
CA LEU A 131 -5.14 0.13 -12.95
C LEU A 131 -6.46 0.15 -13.73
N ASP A 132 -7.60 -0.09 -13.08
CA ASP A 132 -8.89 -0.32 -13.72
C ASP A 132 -9.64 0.98 -14.04
N VAL A 133 -9.73 1.89 -13.07
CA VAL A 133 -10.49 3.14 -13.22
C VAL A 133 -9.67 4.18 -13.97
N GLN A 134 -8.40 4.35 -13.61
CA GLN A 134 -7.55 5.35 -14.27
C GLN A 134 -6.91 4.84 -15.56
N GLY A 135 -6.78 3.52 -15.76
CA GLY A 135 -6.09 2.98 -16.93
C GLY A 135 -4.60 3.34 -16.96
N SER A 136 -3.99 3.49 -15.79
CA SER A 136 -2.57 3.81 -15.61
C SER A 136 -1.80 2.57 -15.20
N SER A 137 -0.50 2.55 -15.45
CA SER A 137 0.38 1.49 -14.92
C SER A 137 0.81 1.80 -13.50
N VAL A 138 1.10 0.76 -12.72
CA VAL A 138 1.56 0.87 -11.33
C VAL A 138 2.85 0.10 -11.12
N MET A 139 3.82 0.71 -10.45
CA MET A 139 5.06 0.08 -9.98
C MET A 139 5.10 0.08 -8.45
N LEU A 140 5.33 -1.09 -7.85
CA LEU A 140 5.49 -1.26 -6.41
C LEU A 140 6.98 -1.29 -6.05
N CYS A 141 7.46 -0.24 -5.39
CA CYS A 141 8.84 -0.09 -4.91
C CYS A 141 8.86 -0.13 -3.37
N LEU A 142 8.64 -1.31 -2.79
CA LEU A 142 8.45 -1.48 -1.35
C LEU A 142 9.44 -2.50 -0.78
N GLU A 143 10.19 -2.08 0.24
CA GLU A 143 11.15 -2.95 0.94
C GLU A 143 12.09 -3.68 -0.06
N ASP A 144 12.48 -4.91 0.23
CA ASP A 144 13.20 -5.81 -0.68
C ASP A 144 12.28 -6.48 -1.73
N GLY A 145 10.98 -6.15 -1.75
CA GLY A 145 10.04 -6.66 -2.75
C GLY A 145 9.40 -8.03 -2.50
N TRP A 146 9.67 -8.68 -1.36
CA TRP A 146 9.26 -10.08 -1.11
C TRP A 146 8.25 -10.29 0.03
N ASP A 147 7.76 -9.23 0.70
CA ASP A 147 6.74 -9.33 1.75
C ASP A 147 5.49 -8.49 1.39
N ILE A 148 5.49 -7.20 1.71
CA ILE A 148 4.35 -6.30 1.45
C ILE A 148 4.02 -6.21 -0.04
N THR A 149 5.03 -6.25 -0.92
CA THR A 149 4.82 -6.27 -2.37
C THR A 149 3.98 -7.47 -2.79
N CYS A 150 4.30 -8.67 -2.31
CA CYS A 150 3.52 -9.89 -2.58
C CYS A 150 2.08 -9.78 -2.06
N GLN A 151 1.88 -9.18 -0.88
CA GLN A 151 0.55 -8.93 -0.32
C GLN A 151 -0.26 -8.02 -1.23
N LEU A 152 0.31 -6.87 -1.62
CA LEU A 152 -0.40 -5.87 -2.42
C LEU A 152 -0.69 -6.36 -3.84
N SER A 153 0.31 -6.95 -4.50
CA SER A 153 0.19 -7.45 -5.88
C SER A 153 -0.80 -8.60 -5.97
N SER A 154 -0.81 -9.52 -5.00
CA SER A 154 -1.72 -10.67 -4.99
C SER A 154 -3.17 -10.25 -4.78
N LEU A 155 -3.42 -9.34 -3.82
CA LEU A 155 -4.77 -8.84 -3.54
C LEU A 155 -5.31 -8.01 -4.70
N ALA A 156 -4.49 -7.14 -5.32
CA ALA A 156 -4.92 -6.40 -6.50
C ALA A 156 -5.33 -7.34 -7.65
N GLN A 157 -4.54 -8.40 -7.87
CA GLN A 157 -4.85 -9.42 -8.89
C GLN A 157 -6.13 -10.19 -8.58
N LEU A 158 -6.40 -10.54 -7.31
CA LEU A 158 -7.66 -11.18 -6.91
C LEU A 158 -8.89 -10.29 -7.20
N CYS A 159 -8.75 -8.98 -7.01
CA CYS A 159 -9.80 -8.01 -7.32
C CYS A 159 -10.02 -7.85 -8.83
N LEU A 160 -8.93 -7.80 -9.61
CA LEU A 160 -8.97 -7.48 -11.04
C LEU A 160 -9.29 -8.69 -11.93
N ASP A 161 -8.83 -9.88 -11.58
CA ASP A 161 -8.96 -11.07 -12.43
C ASP A 161 -9.80 -12.17 -11.73
N PRO A 162 -11.00 -12.49 -12.25
CA PRO A 162 -11.83 -13.58 -11.75
C PRO A 162 -11.14 -14.95 -11.74
N TYR A 163 -10.15 -15.19 -12.61
CA TYR A 163 -9.43 -16.46 -12.65
C TYR A 163 -8.79 -16.78 -11.30
N TYR A 164 -8.15 -15.80 -10.66
CA TYR A 164 -7.47 -15.99 -9.37
C TYR A 164 -8.41 -16.29 -8.20
N ARG A 165 -9.73 -16.15 -8.39
CA ARG A 165 -10.76 -16.51 -7.41
C ARG A 165 -11.25 -17.96 -7.54
N THR A 166 -10.70 -18.73 -8.48
CA THR A 166 -10.87 -20.18 -8.56
C THR A 166 -9.79 -20.89 -7.73
N LEU A 167 -10.00 -22.17 -7.37
CA LEU A 167 -8.96 -22.94 -6.68
C LEU A 167 -7.65 -23.00 -7.48
N GLU A 168 -7.75 -23.28 -8.78
CA GLU A 168 -6.58 -23.38 -9.65
C GLU A 168 -5.89 -22.02 -9.83
N GLY A 169 -6.66 -20.95 -10.05
CA GLY A 169 -6.09 -19.62 -10.14
C GLY A 169 -5.44 -19.17 -8.85
N PHE A 170 -6.04 -19.44 -7.69
CA PHE A 170 -5.44 -19.10 -6.41
C PHE A 170 -4.11 -19.83 -6.18
N ARG A 171 -4.01 -21.11 -6.57
CA ARG A 171 -2.74 -21.86 -6.55
C ARG A 171 -1.69 -21.20 -7.42
N VAL A 172 -2.04 -20.88 -8.68
CA VAL A 172 -1.15 -20.18 -9.61
C VAL A 172 -0.73 -18.81 -9.06
N LEU A 173 -1.63 -18.08 -8.41
CA LEU A 173 -1.32 -16.80 -7.78
C LEU A 173 -0.28 -16.96 -6.67
N VAL A 174 -0.44 -17.95 -5.79
CA VAL A 174 0.53 -18.24 -4.72
C VAL A 174 1.88 -18.68 -5.29
N GLU A 175 1.88 -19.59 -6.27
CA GLU A 175 3.11 -20.04 -6.93
C GLU A 175 3.86 -18.87 -7.58
N LYS A 176 3.14 -17.99 -8.27
CA LYS A 176 3.70 -16.84 -9.00
C LYS A 176 4.19 -15.72 -8.08
N GLU A 177 3.32 -15.22 -7.20
CA GLU A 177 3.56 -14.00 -6.44
C GLU A 177 4.31 -14.24 -5.13
N TRP A 178 4.24 -15.45 -4.59
CA TRP A 178 4.86 -15.76 -3.30
C TRP A 178 6.07 -16.66 -3.47
N ILE A 179 5.94 -17.78 -4.18
CA ILE A 179 7.03 -18.75 -4.29
C ILE A 179 8.07 -18.26 -5.29
N ALA A 180 7.69 -18.02 -6.55
CA ALA A 180 8.61 -17.60 -7.60
C ALA A 180 9.20 -16.20 -7.36
N PHE A 181 8.42 -15.29 -6.76
CA PHE A 181 8.89 -13.95 -6.39
C PHE A 181 9.79 -13.93 -5.14
N GLY A 182 10.00 -15.09 -4.50
CA GLY A 182 11.02 -15.24 -3.46
C GLY A 182 10.59 -14.89 -2.05
N HIS A 183 9.29 -14.93 -1.73
CA HIS A 183 8.84 -14.83 -0.34
C HIS A 183 9.51 -15.91 0.51
N ARG A 184 10.15 -15.49 1.59
CA ARG A 184 11.04 -16.36 2.39
C ARG A 184 10.25 -17.21 3.39
N PHE A 185 9.34 -18.06 2.91
CA PHE A 185 8.46 -18.90 3.74
C PHE A 185 9.19 -19.59 4.89
N SER A 186 10.32 -20.27 4.64
CA SER A 186 11.05 -20.99 5.70
C SER A 186 11.58 -20.05 6.80
N HIS A 187 11.99 -18.83 6.45
CA HIS A 187 12.47 -17.85 7.42
C HIS A 187 11.30 -17.18 8.16
N ARG A 188 10.21 -16.86 7.46
CA ARG A 188 9.02 -16.21 8.04
C ARG A 188 8.23 -17.20 8.92
N SER A 189 8.19 -18.48 8.57
CA SER A 189 7.50 -19.53 9.33
C SER A 189 8.31 -20.09 10.51
N ASN A 190 9.49 -19.53 10.81
CA ASN A 190 10.40 -20.04 11.85
C ASN A 190 10.81 -21.53 11.65
N LEU A 191 10.91 -21.97 10.39
CA LEU A 191 11.34 -23.33 10.03
C LEU A 191 12.83 -23.41 9.71
N ASN A 192 13.53 -22.27 9.67
CA ASN A 192 14.96 -22.23 9.41
C ASN A 192 15.75 -22.55 10.70
N VAL A 193 16.27 -23.77 10.76
CA VAL A 193 17.07 -24.31 11.87
C VAL A 193 18.36 -23.51 12.11
N HIS A 194 18.88 -22.82 11.11
CA HIS A 194 20.08 -21.98 11.21
C HIS A 194 19.80 -20.55 11.71
N SER A 195 18.54 -20.17 11.89
CA SER A 195 18.15 -18.85 12.41
C SER A 195 16.91 -18.90 13.33
N PRO A 196 16.96 -19.68 14.42
CA PRO A 196 15.80 -19.88 15.30
C PRO A 196 15.39 -18.61 16.06
N ALA A 197 16.26 -17.59 16.12
CA ALA A 197 16.00 -16.32 16.78
C ALA A 197 15.06 -15.40 15.98
N SER A 198 14.79 -15.67 14.70
CA SER A 198 13.93 -14.80 13.90
C SER A 198 12.48 -14.86 14.37
N GLY A 199 11.98 -16.04 14.75
CA GLY A 199 10.58 -16.21 15.18
C GLY A 199 9.57 -16.04 14.05
N PHE A 200 8.33 -16.42 14.31
CA PHE A 200 7.25 -16.44 13.32
C PHE A 200 6.84 -15.03 12.88
N THR A 201 6.90 -14.75 11.58
CA THR A 201 6.32 -13.57 10.91
C THR A 201 5.07 -13.99 10.13
N PRO A 202 3.87 -13.49 10.49
CA PRO A 202 2.63 -13.89 9.84
C PRO A 202 2.31 -13.14 8.53
N THR A 203 3.31 -12.90 7.65
CA THR A 203 3.10 -12.13 6.40
C THR A 203 2.07 -12.80 5.49
N PHE A 204 2.26 -14.09 5.19
CA PHE A 204 1.30 -14.85 4.37
C PHE A 204 -0.06 -14.99 5.07
N LEU A 205 -0.08 -15.09 6.40
CA LEU A 205 -1.32 -15.14 7.16
C LEU A 205 -2.11 -13.82 7.08
N GLN A 206 -1.44 -12.66 7.10
CA GLN A 206 -2.11 -11.38 6.85
C GLN A 206 -2.74 -11.32 5.46
N PHE A 207 -2.06 -11.87 4.45
CA PHE A 207 -2.64 -11.98 3.11
C PHE A 207 -3.91 -12.84 3.12
N LEU A 208 -3.86 -14.03 3.74
CA LEU A 208 -5.05 -14.89 3.83
C LEU A 208 -6.21 -14.25 4.59
N ASP A 209 -5.92 -13.52 5.68
CA ASP A 209 -6.94 -12.74 6.40
C ASP A 209 -7.54 -11.65 5.49
N ALA A 210 -6.72 -10.89 4.78
CA ALA A 210 -7.20 -9.89 3.82
C ALA A 210 -8.04 -10.50 2.68
N VAL A 211 -7.69 -11.69 2.18
CA VAL A 211 -8.52 -12.43 1.22
C VAL A 211 -9.87 -12.80 1.82
N HIS A 212 -9.89 -13.27 3.06
CA HIS A 212 -11.12 -13.62 3.78
C HIS A 212 -12.05 -12.41 3.95
N GLN A 213 -11.49 -11.23 4.21
CA GLN A 213 -12.28 -9.99 4.36
C GLN A 213 -12.79 -9.46 3.01
N SER A 214 -11.97 -9.54 1.96
CA SER A 214 -12.27 -8.90 0.66
C SER A 214 -13.21 -9.71 -0.22
N ILE A 215 -13.21 -11.03 -0.08
CA ILE A 215 -14.03 -11.93 -0.88
C ILE A 215 -14.83 -12.82 0.08
N PRO A 216 -16.10 -12.46 0.36
CA PRO A 216 -17.00 -13.34 1.09
C PRO A 216 -17.03 -14.71 0.43
N ASP A 217 -16.89 -15.77 1.24
CA ASP A 217 -16.88 -17.17 0.79
C ASP A 217 -15.67 -17.61 -0.06
N ALA A 218 -14.61 -16.79 -0.19
CA ALA A 218 -13.38 -17.18 -0.93
C ALA A 218 -12.82 -18.54 -0.46
N PHE A 219 -12.78 -18.72 0.86
CA PHE A 219 -12.31 -19.97 1.44
C PHE A 219 -13.40 -21.03 1.46
N SER A 220 -14.68 -20.68 1.51
CA SER A 220 -15.78 -21.66 1.53
C SER A 220 -15.75 -22.50 0.25
N TYR A 221 -15.67 -21.87 -0.93
CA TYR A 221 -15.59 -22.61 -2.20
C TYR A 221 -14.29 -23.44 -2.32
N VAL A 222 -13.15 -22.86 -1.91
CA VAL A 222 -11.86 -23.55 -1.93
C VAL A 222 -11.86 -24.76 -1.00
N LEU A 223 -12.40 -24.64 0.21
CA LEU A 223 -12.47 -25.71 1.19
C LEU A 223 -13.48 -26.78 0.77
N GLU A 224 -14.62 -26.40 0.18
CA GLU A 224 -15.58 -27.34 -0.40
C GLU A 224 -14.96 -28.14 -1.55
N GLU A 225 -14.21 -27.47 -2.43
CA GLU A 225 -13.55 -28.12 -3.55
C GLU A 225 -12.41 -29.03 -3.10
N ILE A 226 -11.61 -28.61 -2.11
CA ILE A 226 -10.62 -29.49 -1.46
C ILE A 226 -11.32 -30.71 -0.88
N HIS A 227 -12.41 -30.53 -0.12
CA HIS A 227 -13.16 -31.63 0.46
C HIS A 227 -13.75 -32.57 -0.60
N ARG A 228 -14.24 -32.03 -1.72
CA ARG A 228 -14.74 -32.80 -2.86
C ARG A 228 -13.61 -33.63 -3.48
N LEU A 229 -12.48 -33.00 -3.81
CA LEU A 229 -11.32 -33.66 -4.39
C LEU A 229 -10.74 -34.73 -3.43
N GLU A 230 -10.66 -34.43 -2.14
CA GLU A 230 -10.27 -35.39 -1.11
C GLU A 230 -11.23 -36.59 -1.06
N SER A 231 -12.53 -36.34 -1.17
CA SER A 231 -13.54 -37.41 -1.20
C SER A 231 -13.41 -38.27 -2.46
N GLU A 232 -13.19 -37.65 -3.63
CA GLU A 232 -12.96 -38.35 -4.90
C GLU A 232 -11.68 -39.19 -4.89
N LEU A 233 -10.63 -38.70 -4.25
CA LEU A 233 -9.35 -39.41 -4.07
C LEU A 233 -9.40 -40.43 -2.91
N GLY A 234 -10.51 -40.52 -2.18
CA GLY A 234 -10.65 -41.39 -1.00
C GLY A 234 -9.75 -40.99 0.18
N LEU A 235 -9.32 -39.73 0.23
CA LEU A 235 -8.47 -39.10 1.25
C LEU A 235 -9.34 -38.42 2.32
N LEU A 236 -10.18 -39.19 3.02
CA LEU A 236 -11.02 -38.65 4.10
C LEU A 236 -10.17 -37.92 5.18
N PRO A 237 -10.73 -36.89 5.87
CA PRO A 237 -10.02 -36.07 6.87
C PRO A 237 -9.26 -36.85 7.97
N GLN A 238 -9.70 -38.07 8.28
CA GLN A 238 -9.03 -38.95 9.24
C GLN A 238 -7.65 -39.46 8.75
N LYS A 239 -7.46 -39.61 7.43
CA LYS A 239 -6.19 -40.06 6.85
C LYS A 239 -5.11 -38.98 6.93
N TRP A 240 -5.47 -37.71 6.82
CA TRP A 240 -4.52 -36.60 6.95
C TRP A 240 -3.95 -36.50 8.36
N LYS A 241 -4.75 -36.75 9.39
CA LYS A 241 -4.23 -36.88 10.76
C LYS A 241 -3.20 -38.02 10.85
N MET A 242 -3.50 -39.18 10.26
CA MET A 242 -2.53 -40.29 10.21
C MET A 242 -1.28 -39.99 9.36
N LEU A 243 -1.40 -39.22 8.28
CA LEU A 243 -0.27 -38.81 7.43
C LEU A 243 0.57 -37.71 8.06
N TRP A 244 -0.07 -36.75 8.72
CA TRP A 244 0.53 -35.66 9.48
C TRP A 244 1.26 -36.19 10.72
N ASP A 245 0.65 -37.14 11.43
CA ASP A 245 1.27 -37.86 12.55
C ASP A 245 2.41 -38.79 12.07
N LYS A 246 2.43 -39.15 10.78
CA LYS A 246 3.52 -39.92 10.12
C LYS A 246 4.50 -39.04 9.35
N LEU A 247 4.30 -37.73 9.32
CA LEU A 247 5.16 -36.81 8.59
C LEU A 247 6.43 -36.64 9.43
N GLU A 248 7.47 -37.40 9.10
CA GLU A 248 8.79 -37.09 9.62
C GLU A 248 9.32 -35.85 8.90
N LEU A 249 9.85 -34.90 9.66
CA LEU A 249 10.53 -33.73 9.10
C LEU A 249 11.59 -34.23 8.11
N PRO A 250 11.67 -33.69 6.88
CA PRO A 250 12.69 -34.10 5.93
C PRO A 250 14.06 -33.98 6.57
N THR A 251 14.79 -35.09 6.67
CA THR A 251 16.20 -35.03 7.04
C THR A 251 16.94 -34.25 5.96
N THR A 252 17.93 -33.49 6.38
CA THR A 252 18.64 -32.43 5.63
C THR A 252 19.21 -32.86 4.26
N ASP A 253 19.23 -34.16 3.96
CA ASP A 253 19.87 -34.72 2.78
C ASP A 253 18.96 -34.76 1.53
N SER A 254 17.66 -34.49 1.67
CA SER A 254 16.70 -34.56 0.53
C SER A 254 16.49 -33.22 -0.22
N LEU A 255 17.07 -32.11 0.25
CA LEU A 255 16.90 -30.77 -0.34
C LEU A 255 17.90 -30.45 -1.47
N THR A 256 18.76 -31.40 -1.87
CA THR A 256 19.75 -31.21 -2.94
C THR A 256 19.25 -31.51 -4.35
N LEU A 257 17.97 -31.88 -4.53
CA LEU A 257 17.46 -32.29 -5.85
C LEU A 257 16.48 -31.34 -6.53
N ILE A 258 16.21 -30.15 -5.96
CA ILE A 258 15.44 -29.11 -6.66
C ILE A 258 16.22 -27.79 -6.63
N SER A 259 17.31 -27.78 -7.38
CA SER A 259 17.97 -26.57 -7.83
C SER A 259 18.48 -26.80 -9.25
N LEU A 260 17.63 -26.50 -10.23
CA LEU A 260 17.98 -26.08 -11.58
C LEU A 260 17.10 -24.89 -11.94
#